data_AF-A0A078HWD5-F1
#
_entry.id   AF-A0A078HWD5-F1
#
_cell.length_a   1.000
_cell.length_b   1.000
_cell.length_c   1.000
_cell.angle_alpha   90.00
_cell.angle_beta   90.00
_cell.angle_gamma   90.00
#
_symmetry.space_group_name_H-M   'P 1'
#
loop_
_entity.id
_entity.type
_entity.pdbx_description
1 polymer ?
#
loop_
_entity_poly.entity_id
_entity_poly.type
_entity_poly.pdbx_seq_one_letter_code
_entity_poly.pdbx_strand_id
1 'polypeptide(L)'
;MNRMLTFALHRKNYEDIYSFYRERRPNITWKIIFQGFLCGLFGGSLGHHLYMESMALTSATFITAMENLIPAVTFYLLGILLNMRVGEIRTAVGKTKVFGTLMGIGGAMLVLEYIYIHIE
;
A
#
# COMPACT_ATOMS: atom_id res chain seq x y z
N MET A 1 -14.70 48.78 -7.48
CA MET A 1 -14.97 47.33 -7.66
C MET A 1 -13.68 46.55 -7.40
N ASN A 2 -12.99 46.80 -6.28
CA ASN A 2 -13.24 46.40 -4.88
C ASN A 2 -12.46 45.14 -4.52
N ARG A 3 -11.14 45.31 -4.29
CA ARG A 3 -10.26 44.32 -3.66
C ARG A 3 -10.87 43.73 -2.38
N MET A 4 -11.68 44.51 -1.68
CA MET A 4 -12.44 44.11 -0.50
C MET A 4 -13.44 42.96 -0.78
N LEU A 5 -14.08 42.93 -1.96
CA LEU A 5 -14.95 41.83 -2.38
C LEU A 5 -14.15 40.55 -2.70
N THR A 6 -12.95 40.70 -3.26
CA THR A 6 -12.05 39.58 -3.56
C THR A 6 -11.53 38.92 -2.30
N PHE A 7 -11.17 39.71 -1.28
CA PHE A 7 -10.78 39.19 0.04
C PHE A 7 -11.96 38.51 0.78
N ALA A 8 -13.17 39.06 0.66
CA ALA A 8 -14.35 38.47 1.30
C ALA A 8 -14.72 37.11 0.69
N LEU A 9 -14.64 36.98 -0.64
CA LEU A 9 -14.87 35.71 -1.36
C LEU A 9 -13.82 34.66 -1.00
N HIS A 10 -12.55 35.06 -0.93
CA HIS A 10 -11.46 34.16 -0.57
C HIS A 10 -11.58 33.68 0.88
N ARG A 11 -12.00 34.54 1.82
CA ARG A 11 -12.25 34.14 3.21
C ARG A 11 -13.41 33.14 3.31
N LYS A 12 -14.52 33.40 2.60
CA LYS A 12 -15.69 32.52 2.59
C LYS A 12 -15.37 31.12 2.06
N ASN A 13 -14.63 31.03 0.95
CA ASN A 13 -14.20 29.74 0.41
C ASN A 13 -13.33 28.95 1.40
N TYR A 14 -12.47 29.61 2.17
CA TYR A 14 -11.63 28.92 3.16
C TYR A 14 -12.42 28.39 4.35
N GLU A 15 -13.42 29.14 4.80
CA GLU A 15 -14.33 28.71 5.88
C GLU A 15 -15.20 27.52 5.42
N ASP A 16 -15.68 27.54 4.17
CA ASP A 16 -16.45 26.44 3.56
C ASP A 16 -15.58 25.18 3.40
N ILE A 17 -14.32 25.33 2.97
CA ILE A 17 -13.36 24.22 2.90
C ILE A 17 -13.08 23.68 4.31
N TYR A 18 -12.82 24.55 5.28
CA TYR A 18 -12.46 24.14 6.64
C TYR A 18 -13.60 23.42 7.36
N SER A 19 -14.84 23.86 7.19
CA SER A 19 -16.03 23.21 7.74
C SER A 19 -16.27 21.82 7.13
N PHE A 20 -16.12 21.70 5.80
CA PHE A 20 -16.21 20.42 5.09
C PHE A 20 -15.19 19.38 5.59
N TYR A 21 -13.95 19.79 5.83
CA TYR A 21 -12.92 18.90 6.38
C TYR A 21 -13.14 18.56 7.86
N ARG A 22 -13.77 19.45 8.64
CA ARG A 22 -14.09 19.21 10.06
C ARG A 22 -15.19 18.14 10.21
N GLU A 23 -16.20 18.15 9.35
CA GLU A 23 -17.29 17.15 9.36
C GLU A 23 -16.83 15.74 8.98
N ARG A 24 -15.81 15.62 8.12
CA ARG A 24 -15.29 14.32 7.67
C ARG A 24 -14.23 13.71 8.58
N ARG A 25 -13.95 14.27 9.77
CA ARG A 25 -12.95 13.68 10.66
C ARG A 25 -13.42 12.31 11.14
N PRO A 26 -12.69 11.22 10.85
CA PRO A 26 -13.02 9.93 11.40
C PRO A 26 -12.86 10.00 12.92
N ASN A 27 -13.91 9.61 13.65
CA ASN A 27 -13.84 9.52 15.11
C ASN A 27 -12.75 8.51 15.47
N ILE A 28 -11.71 8.99 16.17
CA ILE A 28 -10.62 8.14 16.64
C ILE A 28 -11.23 7.17 17.65
N THR A 29 -11.55 5.97 17.16
CA THR A 29 -12.11 4.89 17.96
C THR A 29 -10.95 4.06 18.49
N TRP A 30 -11.11 3.45 19.66
CA TRP A 30 -10.11 2.57 20.24
C TRP A 30 -9.62 1.46 19.28
N LYS A 31 -10.51 0.99 18.40
CA LYS A 31 -10.18 0.06 17.31
C LYS A 31 -9.11 0.60 16.35
N ILE A 32 -9.16 1.88 15.96
CA ILE A 32 -8.22 2.49 15.01
C ILE A 32 -6.85 2.62 15.67
N ILE A 33 -6.81 3.03 16.95
CA ILE A 33 -5.56 3.10 17.73
C ILE A 33 -4.93 1.71 17.84
N PHE A 34 -5.73 0.70 18.18
CA PHE A 34 -5.26 -0.68 18.29
C PHE A 34 -4.78 -1.24 16.94
N GLN A 35 -5.51 -1.00 15.84
CA GLN A 35 -5.08 -1.38 14.50
C GLN A 35 -3.79 -0.66 14.09
N GLY A 36 -3.67 0.63 14.39
CA GLY A 36 -2.45 1.40 14.15
C GLY A 36 -1.26 0.86 14.94
N PHE A 37 -1.48 0.49 16.21
CA PHE A 37 -0.47 -0.16 17.05
C PHE A 37 -0.02 -1.50 16.45
N LEU A 38 -0.96 -2.38 16.07
CA LEU A 38 -0.63 -3.66 15.44
C LEU A 38 0.11 -3.48 14.11
N CYS A 39 -0.33 -2.52 13.28
CA CYS A 39 0.32 -2.22 12.01
C CYS A 39 1.78 -1.76 12.23
N GLY A 40 2.02 -0.85 13.18
CA GLY A 40 3.37 -0.41 13.54
C GLY A 40 4.22 -1.50 14.19
N LEU A 41 3.62 -2.35 15.03
CA LEU A 41 4.32 -3.44 15.71
C LEU A 41 4.80 -4.50 14.70
N PHE A 42 3.91 -5.00 13.85
CA PHE A 42 4.25 -6.06 12.89
C PHE A 42 5.02 -5.53 11.67
N GLY A 43 4.56 -4.44 11.06
CA GLY A 43 5.16 -3.91 9.85
C GLY A 43 6.41 -3.07 10.10
N GLY A 44 6.45 -2.33 11.21
CA GLY A 44 7.55 -1.42 11.51
C GLY A 44 8.63 -2.06 12.37
N SER A 45 8.30 -2.44 13.60
CA SER A 45 9.31 -2.86 14.57
C SER A 45 9.72 -4.31 14.36
N LEU A 46 8.78 -5.25 14.52
CA LEU A 46 9.07 -6.68 14.50
C LEU A 46 9.55 -7.15 13.12
N GLY A 47 8.88 -6.70 12.05
CA GLY A 47 9.25 -7.08 10.68
C GLY A 47 10.67 -6.65 10.32
N HIS A 48 11.05 -5.42 10.67
CA HIS A 48 12.37 -4.88 10.34
C HIS A 48 13.49 -5.49 11.21
N HIS A 49 13.21 -5.76 12.49
CA HIS A 49 14.14 -6.51 13.35
C HIS A 49 14.34 -7.95 12.88
N LEU A 50 13.27 -8.65 12.52
CA LEU A 50 13.36 -10.01 11.98
C LEU A 50 14.03 -10.06 10.61
N TYR A 51 13.89 -9.02 9.78
CA TYR A 51 14.59 -8.90 8.49
C TYR A 51 16.12 -8.80 8.68
N MET A 52 16.56 -8.01 9.66
CA MET A 52 17.99 -7.91 9.95
C MET A 52 18.56 -9.20 10.55
N GLU A 53 17.83 -9.83 11.47
CA GLU A 53 18.20 -11.15 12.01
C GLU A 53 18.19 -12.22 10.93
N SER A 54 17.21 -12.22 10.02
CA SER A 54 17.16 -13.19 8.93
C SER A 54 18.35 -13.02 7.99
N MET A 55 18.82 -11.79 7.71
CA MET A 55 20.05 -11.57 6.92
C MET A 55 21.32 -12.06 7.62
N ALA A 56 21.30 -12.14 8.95
CA ALA A 56 22.42 -12.71 9.70
C ALA A 56 22.36 -14.26 9.72
N LEU A 57 21.15 -14.82 9.76
CA LEU A 57 20.89 -16.27 9.76
C LEU A 57 20.92 -16.90 8.35
N THR A 58 20.62 -16.13 7.31
CA THR A 58 20.50 -16.55 5.91
C THR A 58 21.24 -15.58 4.98
N SER A 59 21.60 -15.98 3.76
CA SER A 59 22.29 -15.05 2.85
C SER A 59 21.35 -13.94 2.36
N ALA A 60 21.94 -12.79 1.99
CA ALA A 60 21.22 -11.70 1.35
C ALA A 60 20.41 -12.19 0.12
N THR A 61 20.95 -13.16 -0.62
CA THR A 61 20.27 -13.79 -1.77
C THR A 61 18.96 -14.49 -1.39
N PHE A 62 18.93 -15.21 -0.26
CA PHE A 62 17.72 -15.90 0.19
C PHE A 62 16.61 -14.90 0.54
N ILE A 63 16.96 -13.79 1.16
CA ILE A 63 16.00 -12.76 1.56
C ILE A 63 15.48 -11.99 0.37
N THR A 64 16.34 -11.60 -0.56
CA THR A 64 15.91 -10.98 -1.82
C THR A 64 14.94 -11.89 -2.59
N ALA A 65 15.19 -13.19 -2.62
CA ALA A 65 14.27 -14.16 -3.22
C ALA A 65 12.92 -14.23 -2.47
N MET A 66 12.92 -14.16 -1.13
CA MET A 66 11.68 -14.13 -0.32
C MET A 66 10.90 -12.82 -0.50
N GLU A 67 11.58 -11.67 -0.55
CA GLU A 67 10.98 -10.36 -0.83
C GLU A 67 10.30 -10.33 -2.20
N ASN A 68 10.90 -11.00 -3.19
CA ASN A 68 10.29 -11.18 -4.51
C ASN A 68 8.99 -12.00 -4.45
N LEU A 69 8.82 -12.92 -3.50
CA LEU A 69 7.56 -13.67 -3.33
C LEU A 69 6.44 -12.86 -2.66
N ILE A 70 6.76 -11.79 -1.91
CA ILE A 70 5.77 -10.96 -1.20
C ILE A 70 4.63 -10.47 -2.11
N PRO A 71 4.88 -9.88 -3.29
CA PRO A 71 3.81 -9.45 -4.19
C PRO A 71 2.94 -10.60 -4.69
N ALA A 72 3.50 -11.79 -4.91
CA ALA A 72 2.74 -12.98 -5.31
C ALA A 72 1.83 -13.49 -4.18
N VAL A 73 2.35 -13.55 -2.95
CA VAL A 73 1.59 -13.93 -1.75
C VAL A 73 0.50 -12.90 -1.44
N THR A 74 0.80 -11.61 -1.60
CA THR A 74 -0.17 -10.52 -1.42
C THR A 74 -1.30 -10.63 -2.43
N PHE A 75 -1.02 -10.96 -3.69
CA PHE A 75 -2.05 -11.17 -4.70
C PHE A 75 -2.92 -12.39 -4.40
N TYR A 76 -2.31 -13.48 -3.97
CA TYR A 76 -3.04 -14.69 -3.55
C TYR A 76 -3.98 -14.40 -2.37
N LEU A 77 -3.47 -13.75 -1.32
CA LEU A 77 -4.27 -13.34 -0.15
C LEU A 77 -5.36 -12.35 -0.55
N LEU A 78 -5.06 -11.34 -1.36
CA LEU A 78 -6.04 -10.36 -1.82
C LEU A 78 -7.10 -11.01 -2.72
N GLY A 79 -6.73 -11.97 -3.58
CA GLY A 79 -7.67 -12.72 -4.41
C GLY A 79 -8.64 -13.57 -3.58
N ILE A 80 -8.15 -14.18 -2.49
CA ILE A 80 -8.98 -14.91 -1.53
C ILE A 80 -9.89 -13.95 -0.75
N LEU A 81 -9.33 -12.86 -0.19
CA LEU A 81 -10.05 -11.89 0.64
C LEU A 81 -11.09 -11.09 -0.15
N LEU A 82 -10.78 -10.73 -1.39
CA LEU A 82 -11.72 -10.06 -2.30
C LEU A 82 -12.76 -11.02 -2.86
N ASN A 83 -12.71 -12.31 -2.51
CA ASN A 83 -13.70 -13.30 -2.88
C ASN A 83 -13.95 -13.27 -4.40
N MET A 84 -12.88 -13.15 -5.20
CA MET A 84 -12.97 -13.13 -6.65
C MET A 84 -13.49 -14.49 -7.09
N ARG A 85 -14.83 -14.61 -7.18
CA ARG A 85 -15.50 -15.81 -7.61
C ARG A 85 -14.92 -16.17 -8.98
N VAL A 86 -14.59 -17.44 -9.18
CA VAL A 86 -13.99 -17.97 -10.41
C VAL A 86 -14.72 -17.49 -11.69
N GLY A 87 -16.00 -17.13 -11.59
CA GLY A 87 -16.78 -16.49 -12.65
C GLY A 87 -16.33 -15.08 -13.08
N GLU A 88 -15.87 -14.22 -12.17
CA GLU A 88 -15.41 -12.86 -12.50
C GLU A 88 -14.04 -12.85 -13.17
N ILE A 89 -13.15 -13.79 -12.82
CA ILE A 89 -11.84 -13.97 -13.46
C ILE A 89 -11.99 -14.35 -14.95
N ARG A 90 -13.11 -15.00 -15.32
CA ARG A 90 -13.42 -15.34 -16.72
C ARG A 90 -13.85 -14.15 -17.57
N THR A 91 -14.30 -13.06 -16.95
CA THR A 91 -14.66 -11.83 -17.67
C THR A 91 -13.41 -11.12 -18.19
N ALA A 92 -13.54 -10.37 -19.28
CA ALA A 92 -12.41 -9.61 -19.85
C ALA A 92 -11.78 -8.65 -18.80
N VAL A 93 -12.61 -8.02 -17.97
CA VAL A 93 -12.15 -7.12 -16.89
C VAL A 93 -11.38 -7.88 -15.81
N GLY A 94 -11.85 -9.06 -15.40
CA GLY A 94 -11.14 -9.92 -14.46
C GLY A 94 -9.79 -10.37 -14.99
N LYS A 95 -9.72 -10.78 -16.26
CA LYS A 95 -8.46 -11.15 -16.92
C LYS A 95 -7.47 -9.99 -16.98
N THR A 96 -7.92 -8.79 -17.34
CA THR A 96 -7.05 -7.60 -17.38
C THR A 96 -6.54 -7.22 -15.99
N LYS A 97 -7.38 -7.34 -14.94
CA LYS A 97 -6.93 -7.13 -13.56
C LYS A 97 -5.83 -8.12 -13.18
N VAL A 98 -6.06 -9.41 -13.41
CA VAL A 98 -5.05 -10.44 -13.10
C VAL A 98 -3.77 -10.22 -13.92
N PHE A 99 -3.89 -9.96 -15.22
CA PHE A 99 -2.75 -9.76 -16.12
C PHE A 99 -1.94 -8.51 -15.80
N GLY A 100 -2.60 -7.38 -15.54
CA GLY A 100 -1.93 -6.15 -15.12
C GLY A 100 -1.19 -6.33 -13.80
N THR A 101 -1.75 -7.14 -12.90
CA THR A 101 -1.05 -7.47 -11.64
C THR A 101 0.14 -8.37 -11.90
N LEU A 102 0.00 -9.48 -12.65
CA LEU A 102 1.11 -10.38 -12.98
C LEU A 102 2.26 -9.65 -13.70
N MET A 103 1.94 -8.74 -14.62
CA MET A 103 2.92 -7.92 -15.32
C MET A 103 3.64 -6.96 -14.36
N GLY A 104 2.93 -6.37 -13.40
CA GLY A 104 3.52 -5.53 -12.34
C GLY A 104 4.44 -6.32 -11.40
N ILE A 105 4.02 -7.53 -11.00
CA ILE A 105 4.82 -8.43 -10.16
C ILE A 105 6.09 -8.85 -10.89
N GLY A 106 5.96 -9.33 -12.13
CA GLY A 106 7.10 -9.75 -12.95
C GLY A 106 8.07 -8.59 -13.23
N GLY A 107 7.55 -7.39 -13.52
CA GLY A 107 8.37 -6.19 -13.70
C GLY A 107 9.14 -5.80 -12.44
N ALA A 108 8.50 -5.84 -11.26
CA ALA A 108 9.14 -5.54 -9.98
C ALA A 108 10.24 -6.57 -9.64
N MET A 109 9.98 -7.87 -9.85
CA MET A 109 10.97 -8.93 -9.65
C MET A 109 12.20 -8.74 -10.54
N LEU A 110 12.01 -8.47 -11.84
CA LEU A 110 13.12 -8.27 -12.80
C LEU A 110 13.96 -7.03 -12.46
N VAL A 111 13.31 -5.94 -12.06
CA VAL A 111 14.02 -4.71 -11.68
C VAL A 111 14.83 -4.91 -10.41
N LEU A 112 14.27 -5.59 -9.39
CA LEU A 112 14.96 -5.89 -8.14
C LEU A 112 16.15 -6.82 -8.34
N GLU A 113 15.99 -7.89 -9.13
CA GLU A 113 17.06 -8.85 -9.41
C GLU A 113 18.19 -8.20 -10.22
N TYR A 114 17.87 -7.38 -11.23
CA TYR A 114 18.85 -6.61 -11.98
C TYR A 114 19.64 -5.64 -11.09
N ILE A 115 18.94 -4.88 -10.24
CA ILE A 115 19.57 -3.93 -9.31
C ILE A 115 20.47 -4.66 -8.30
N TYR A 116 20.05 -5.81 -7.80
CA TYR A 116 20.80 -6.59 -6.80
C TYR A 116 22.09 -7.18 -7.38
N ILE A 117 22.04 -7.78 -8.59
CA ILE A 117 23.22 -8.34 -9.27
C ILE A 117 24.26 -7.25 -9.62
N HIS A 118 23.84 -6.00 -9.75
CA HIS A 118 24.74 -4.87 -10.06
C HIS A 118 25.30 -4.16 -8.82
N ILE A 119 24.80 -4.48 -7.63
CA ILE A 119 25.22 -3.88 -6.35
C ILE A 119 26.24 -4.76 -5.59
N GLU A 120 26.25 -6.09 -5.83
CA GLU A 120 27.37 -7.00 -5.45
C GLU A 120 28.45 -7.06 -6.54
#